data_AF-A0A959TRA9-F1
#
_entry.id   AF-A0A959TRA9-F1
#
_cell.length_a   1.000
_cell.length_b   1.000
_cell.length_c   1.000
_cell.angle_alpha   90.00
_cell.angle_beta   90.00
_cell.angle_gamma   90.00
#
_symmetry.space_group_name_H-M   'P 1'
#
loop_
_entity.id
_entity.type
_entity.pdbx_description
1 polymer ?
#
loop_
_entity_poly.entity_id
_entity_poly.type
_entity_poly.pdbx_seq_one_letter_code
_entity_poly.pdbx_strand_id
1 'polypeptide(L)'
;MPTGADTLTITAQQRSALRTLVYFDLFHHPLRPEEVVRFADSSMSDDGILGDLVEQQLVRSIDGYLLMNNNTGMLDQRRTDEVRAQARMGKARRMSRLIGAFPFVRGVLLSGSMSKGRLASDGDIDYFVITRPGRLWIARTLLVLFKKVFLLNSRRYFCVNYFVDEDHLTIEDRNRFTATELVTLIPTNGKAACAAFFAANDWAFDRFPQAGIPDLPIGPDKAPWMKRSVEVLLSGAPGTWLDTFCMRITLKRWRRKFGRMPEGDFAVAFRSRRYVSKHHPNHFQGRVMKAYQERLERFATRHGIDLEQA
;
A
#
# COMPACT_ATOMS: atom_id res chain seq x y z
N MET A 1 -0.86 -49.41 0.01
CA MET A 1 0.10 -48.81 -0.94
C MET A 1 -0.53 -47.55 -1.51
N PRO A 2 -0.16 -46.35 -1.06
CA PRO A 2 -0.47 -45.13 -1.80
C PRO A 2 0.54 -44.99 -2.93
N THR A 3 0.03 -44.92 -4.15
CA THR A 3 0.77 -44.59 -5.38
C THR A 3 1.46 -43.24 -5.20
N GLY A 4 2.77 -43.20 -5.41
CA GLY A 4 3.55 -41.97 -5.43
C GLY A 4 2.95 -41.01 -6.45
N ALA A 5 2.41 -39.89 -5.99
CA ALA A 5 2.08 -38.79 -6.86
C ALA A 5 3.42 -38.20 -7.34
N ASP A 6 3.74 -38.40 -8.61
CA ASP A 6 4.86 -37.73 -9.24
C ASP A 6 4.73 -36.23 -8.99
N THR A 7 5.67 -35.68 -8.22
CA THR A 7 5.67 -34.25 -7.91
C THR A 7 5.94 -33.52 -9.22
N LEU A 8 4.96 -32.76 -9.70
CA LEU A 8 5.11 -32.00 -10.93
C LEU A 8 6.23 -30.98 -10.70
N THR A 9 7.34 -31.16 -11.42
CA THR A 9 8.54 -30.35 -11.21
C THR A 9 8.36 -29.02 -11.90
N ILE A 10 8.33 -27.95 -11.11
CA ILE A 10 8.23 -26.57 -11.61
C ILE A 10 9.57 -25.84 -11.47
N THR A 11 9.86 -24.93 -12.40
CA THR A 11 11.04 -24.07 -12.33
C THR A 11 10.90 -23.03 -11.21
N ALA A 12 12.03 -22.40 -10.81
CA ALA A 12 12.01 -21.32 -9.83
C ALA A 12 11.14 -20.12 -10.29
N GLN A 13 11.16 -19.80 -11.58
CA GLN A 13 10.36 -18.71 -12.15
C GLN A 13 8.87 -19.06 -12.22
N GLN A 14 8.51 -20.30 -12.58
CA GLN A 14 7.13 -20.80 -12.49
C GLN A 14 6.61 -20.73 -11.05
N ARG A 15 7.43 -21.14 -10.07
CA ARG A 15 7.10 -21.04 -8.65
C ARG A 15 6.83 -19.60 -8.21
N SER A 16 7.69 -18.67 -8.62
CA SER A 16 7.53 -17.23 -8.37
C SER A 16 6.24 -16.67 -8.99
N ALA A 17 5.94 -17.02 -10.24
CA ALA A 17 4.70 -16.61 -10.91
C ALA A 17 3.45 -17.14 -10.18
N LEU A 18 3.43 -18.42 -9.80
CA LEU A 18 2.33 -19.04 -9.06
C LEU A 18 2.14 -18.39 -7.69
N ARG A 19 3.21 -18.15 -6.93
CA ARG A 19 3.16 -17.43 -5.65
C ARG A 19 2.56 -16.04 -5.79
N THR A 20 2.89 -15.35 -6.88
CA THR A 20 2.34 -14.03 -7.19
C THR A 20 0.85 -14.10 -7.50
N LEU A 21 0.43 -14.99 -8.38
CA LEU A 21 -0.98 -15.16 -8.71
C LEU A 21 -1.82 -15.59 -7.50
N VAL A 22 -1.33 -16.53 -6.69
CA VAL A 22 -1.98 -16.94 -5.42
C VAL A 22 -2.11 -15.77 -4.45
N TYR A 23 -1.09 -14.92 -4.36
CA TYR A 23 -1.14 -13.74 -3.51
C TYR A 23 -2.20 -12.74 -3.96
N PHE A 24 -2.28 -12.42 -5.25
CA PHE A 24 -3.25 -11.45 -5.77
C PHE A 24 -4.69 -12.00 -5.85
N ASP A 25 -4.85 -13.31 -5.92
CA ASP A 25 -6.14 -13.99 -5.77
C ASP A 25 -6.79 -13.72 -4.40
N LEU A 26 -6.02 -13.45 -3.35
CA LEU A 26 -6.55 -13.03 -2.03
C LEU A 26 -7.40 -11.76 -2.10
N PHE A 27 -7.10 -10.91 -3.07
CA PHE A 27 -7.73 -9.60 -3.25
C PHE A 27 -8.71 -9.58 -4.42
N HIS A 28 -9.05 -10.75 -4.97
CA HIS A 28 -9.86 -10.89 -6.18
C HIS A 28 -9.34 -9.95 -7.29
N HIS A 29 -8.04 -10.05 -7.55
CA HIS A 29 -7.33 -9.17 -8.47
C HIS A 29 -6.65 -10.00 -9.56
N PRO A 30 -7.36 -10.31 -10.65
CA PRO A 30 -6.76 -10.89 -11.84
C PRO A 30 -5.60 -10.02 -12.33
N LEU A 31 -4.49 -10.66 -12.68
CA LEU A 31 -3.27 -9.98 -13.12
C LEU A 31 -3.08 -10.12 -14.62
N ARG A 32 -2.54 -9.09 -15.26
CA ARG A 32 -1.98 -9.22 -16.61
C ARG A 32 -0.57 -9.82 -16.55
N PRO A 33 -0.06 -10.43 -17.63
CA PRO A 33 1.29 -11.00 -17.67
C PRO A 33 2.39 -10.07 -17.14
N GLU A 34 2.36 -8.79 -17.53
CA GLU A 34 3.32 -7.79 -17.08
C GLU A 34 3.25 -7.50 -15.58
N GLU A 35 2.06 -7.64 -14.97
CA GLU A 35 1.88 -7.48 -13.53
C GLU A 35 2.40 -8.70 -12.78
N VAL A 36 2.27 -9.92 -13.33
CA VAL A 36 2.87 -11.13 -12.75
C VAL A 36 4.39 -11.00 -12.71
N VAL A 37 5.00 -10.58 -13.81
CA VAL A 37 6.44 -10.32 -13.88
C VAL A 37 6.85 -9.22 -12.91
N ARG A 38 6.12 -8.11 -12.85
CA ARG A 38 6.42 -6.98 -11.95
C ARG A 38 6.42 -7.38 -10.47
N PHE A 39 5.50 -8.27 -10.07
CA PHE A 39 5.34 -8.68 -8.66
C PHE A 39 5.93 -10.07 -8.36
N ALA A 40 6.67 -10.65 -9.31
CA ALA A 40 7.48 -11.84 -9.11
C ALA A 40 8.50 -11.59 -7.99
N ASP A 41 8.70 -12.58 -7.13
CA ASP A 41 9.65 -12.46 -6.01
C ASP A 41 11.05 -12.99 -6.32
N SER A 42 11.33 -13.16 -7.61
CA SER A 42 12.61 -13.55 -8.18
C SER A 42 12.74 -12.95 -9.58
N SER A 43 13.98 -12.82 -10.08
CA SER A 43 14.23 -12.36 -11.44
C SER A 43 13.60 -13.33 -12.47
N MET A 44 12.80 -12.76 -13.35
CA MET A 44 11.86 -13.42 -14.24
C MET A 44 11.57 -12.49 -15.42
N SER A 45 11.60 -13.08 -16.60
CA SER A 45 11.00 -12.62 -17.87
C SER A 45 9.83 -13.55 -18.19
N ASP A 46 8.87 -13.08 -19.00
CA ASP A 46 7.79 -13.94 -19.51
C ASP A 46 8.20 -14.61 -20.84
N ASP A 47 9.25 -15.43 -20.79
CA ASP A 47 9.77 -16.16 -21.97
C ASP A 47 8.98 -17.46 -22.22
N GLY A 48 7.65 -17.35 -22.29
CA GLY A 48 6.73 -18.49 -22.44
C GLY A 48 6.32 -19.15 -21.11
N ILE A 49 6.90 -18.74 -19.99
CA ILE A 49 6.67 -19.30 -18.66
C ILE A 49 5.19 -19.28 -18.27
N LEU A 50 4.52 -18.15 -18.51
CA LEU A 50 3.09 -18.03 -18.17
C LEU A 50 2.22 -18.86 -19.12
N GLY A 51 2.65 -19.04 -20.37
CA GLY A 51 2.04 -19.95 -21.33
C GLY A 51 2.09 -21.40 -20.85
N ASP A 52 3.27 -21.87 -20.43
CA ASP A 52 3.45 -23.23 -19.90
C ASP A 52 2.54 -23.50 -18.69
N LEU A 53 2.41 -22.53 -17.77
CA LEU A 53 1.52 -22.66 -16.61
C LEU A 53 0.04 -22.77 -16.99
N VAL A 54 -0.35 -22.14 -18.11
CA VAL A 54 -1.71 -22.23 -18.65
C VAL A 54 -1.93 -23.57 -19.35
N GLU A 55 -0.96 -24.04 -20.13
CA GLU A 55 -1.00 -25.36 -20.79
C GLU A 55 -1.06 -26.51 -19.79
N GLN A 56 -0.30 -26.39 -18.68
CA GLN A 56 -0.33 -27.33 -17.55
C GLN A 56 -1.61 -27.21 -16.69
N GLN A 57 -2.53 -26.30 -17.04
CA GLN A 57 -3.79 -26.06 -16.33
C GLN A 57 -3.60 -25.63 -14.86
N LEU A 58 -2.42 -25.12 -14.50
CA LEU A 58 -2.12 -24.57 -13.18
C LEU A 58 -2.67 -23.14 -13.04
N VAL A 59 -2.72 -22.41 -14.14
CA VAL A 59 -3.25 -21.05 -14.25
C VAL A 59 -4.25 -21.01 -15.41
N ARG A 60 -5.21 -20.09 -15.35
CA ARG A 60 -6.09 -19.82 -16.49
C ARG A 60 -5.82 -18.46 -17.07
N SER A 61 -5.88 -18.36 -18.40
CA SER A 61 -5.87 -17.10 -19.14
C SER A 61 -7.26 -16.81 -19.69
N ILE A 62 -7.82 -15.65 -19.36
CA ILE A 62 -9.12 -15.18 -19.83
C ILE A 62 -8.98 -13.70 -20.19
N ASP A 63 -9.25 -13.35 -21.45
CA ASP A 63 -9.15 -11.98 -21.99
C ASP A 63 -7.84 -11.24 -21.62
N GLY A 64 -6.71 -11.95 -21.65
CA GLY A 64 -5.39 -11.39 -21.31
C GLY A 64 -5.12 -11.23 -19.82
N TYR A 65 -5.99 -11.75 -18.95
CA TYR A 65 -5.78 -11.83 -17.50
C TYR A 65 -5.51 -13.27 -17.08
N LEU A 66 -4.65 -13.42 -16.08
CA LEU A 66 -4.29 -14.67 -15.43
C LEU A 66 -5.03 -14.81 -14.10
N LEU A 67 -5.62 -15.99 -13.88
CA LEU A 67 -6.45 -16.31 -12.72
C LEU A 67 -6.12 -17.69 -12.15
N MET A 68 -6.32 -17.81 -10.82
CA MET A 68 -6.22 -19.10 -10.11
C MET A 68 -7.55 -19.87 -10.07
N ASN A 69 -8.66 -19.25 -10.51
CA ASN A 69 -10.00 -19.81 -10.44
C ASN A 69 -10.87 -19.38 -11.65
N ASN A 70 -12.07 -19.96 -11.77
CA ASN A 70 -13.00 -19.71 -12.89
C ASN A 70 -13.98 -18.55 -12.66
N ASN A 71 -13.73 -17.69 -11.69
CA ASN A 71 -14.67 -16.62 -11.36
C ASN A 71 -14.53 -15.44 -12.34
N THR A 72 -15.21 -15.54 -13.47
CA THR A 72 -15.25 -14.50 -14.51
C THR A 72 -15.78 -13.16 -14.00
N GLY A 73 -16.64 -13.16 -12.97
CA GLY A 73 -17.12 -11.92 -12.34
C GLY A 73 -16.00 -11.04 -11.75
N MET A 74 -14.84 -11.62 -11.44
CA MET A 74 -13.67 -10.84 -11.00
C MET A 74 -13.10 -9.96 -12.12
N LEU A 75 -13.23 -10.36 -13.39
CA LEU A 75 -12.71 -9.61 -14.54
C LEU A 75 -13.54 -8.36 -14.81
N ASP A 76 -14.86 -8.49 -14.80
CA ASP A 76 -15.77 -7.35 -14.99
C ASP A 76 -15.59 -6.32 -13.87
N GLN A 77 -15.43 -6.81 -12.62
CA GLN A 77 -15.12 -5.96 -11.49
C GLN A 77 -13.75 -5.29 -11.65
N ARG A 78 -12.72 -6.03 -12.07
CA ARG A 78 -11.35 -5.52 -12.31
C ARG A 78 -11.39 -4.37 -13.33
N ARG A 79 -12.03 -4.57 -14.48
CA ARG A 79 -12.16 -3.57 -15.55
C ARG A 79 -12.94 -2.34 -15.08
N THR A 80 -14.06 -2.55 -14.39
CA THR A 80 -14.88 -1.46 -13.86
C THR A 80 -14.10 -0.61 -12.84
N ASP A 81 -13.34 -1.27 -11.97
CA ASP A 81 -12.50 -0.59 -10.98
C ASP A 81 -11.33 0.17 -11.63
N GLU A 82 -10.77 -0.32 -12.74
CA GLU A 82 -9.73 0.38 -13.52
C GLU A 82 -10.24 1.66 -14.13
N VAL A 83 -11.36 1.59 -14.85
CA VAL A 83 -11.98 2.77 -15.47
C VAL A 83 -12.25 3.83 -14.40
N ARG A 84 -12.76 3.39 -13.23
CA ARG A 84 -13.00 4.29 -12.10
C ARG A 84 -11.70 4.89 -11.55
N ALA A 85 -10.65 4.10 -11.39
CA ALA A 85 -9.35 4.60 -10.93
C ALA A 85 -8.75 5.63 -11.91
N GLN A 86 -8.74 5.32 -13.21
CA GLN A 86 -8.26 6.23 -14.24
C GLN A 86 -9.04 7.56 -14.21
N ALA A 87 -10.37 7.51 -14.20
CA ALA A 87 -11.22 8.69 -14.14
C ALA A 87 -11.02 9.53 -12.87
N ARG A 88 -10.61 8.92 -11.74
CA ARG A 88 -10.37 9.61 -10.47
C ARG A 88 -8.92 10.05 -10.26
N MET A 89 -7.97 9.60 -11.07
CA MET A 89 -6.54 9.90 -10.89
C MET A 89 -6.24 11.40 -10.93
N GLY A 90 -6.87 12.15 -11.85
CA GLY A 90 -6.71 13.61 -11.90
C GLY A 90 -7.22 14.32 -10.64
N LYS A 91 -8.29 13.81 -10.02
CA LYS A 91 -8.78 14.32 -8.72
C LYS A 91 -7.83 13.92 -7.59
N ALA A 92 -7.33 12.69 -7.60
CA ALA A 92 -6.38 12.18 -6.62
C ALA A 92 -5.13 13.06 -6.54
N ARG A 93 -4.54 13.39 -7.71
CA ARG A 93 -3.38 14.27 -7.85
C ARG A 93 -3.65 15.71 -7.40
N ARG A 94 -4.81 16.28 -7.77
CA ARG A 94 -5.20 17.63 -7.30
C ARG A 94 -5.29 17.70 -5.77
N MET A 95 -5.89 16.68 -5.16
CA MET A 95 -6.02 16.62 -3.72
C MET A 95 -4.68 16.36 -3.03
N SER A 96 -3.79 15.55 -3.63
CA SER A 96 -2.40 15.40 -3.15
C SER A 96 -1.66 16.75 -3.09
N ARG A 97 -1.79 17.59 -4.13
CA ARG A 97 -1.21 18.94 -4.11
C ARG A 97 -1.77 19.81 -2.99
N LEU A 98 -3.08 19.71 -2.73
CA LEU A 98 -3.70 20.40 -1.61
C LEU A 98 -3.12 19.92 -0.28
N ILE A 99 -3.02 18.61 -0.07
CA ILE A 99 -2.40 18.01 1.14
C ILE A 99 -0.95 18.50 1.28
N GLY A 100 -0.17 18.51 0.20
CA GLY A 100 1.21 19.00 0.19
C GLY A 100 1.37 20.47 0.57
N ALA A 101 0.32 21.28 0.40
CA ALA A 101 0.32 22.70 0.80
C ALA A 101 0.09 22.92 2.30
N PHE A 102 -0.30 21.88 3.07
CA PHE A 102 -0.46 22.02 4.52
C PHE A 102 0.90 22.23 5.23
N PRO A 103 0.91 22.98 6.34
CA PRO A 103 2.07 23.12 7.22
C PRO A 103 2.67 21.77 7.59
N PHE A 104 4.00 21.70 7.54
CA PHE A 104 4.83 20.56 7.91
C PHE A 104 4.71 19.33 7.00
N VAL A 105 3.84 19.31 5.99
CA VAL A 105 3.86 18.26 4.97
C VAL A 105 5.08 18.43 4.08
N ARG A 106 5.76 17.34 3.76
CA ARG A 106 7.01 17.32 2.98
C ARG A 106 6.91 16.44 1.75
N GLY A 107 6.17 15.35 1.84
CA GLY A 107 5.86 14.48 0.72
C GLY A 107 4.45 13.89 0.81
N VAL A 108 3.88 13.56 -0.34
CA VAL A 108 2.58 12.88 -0.44
C VAL A 108 2.64 11.80 -1.51
N LEU A 109 2.21 10.59 -1.15
CA LEU A 109 2.11 9.46 -2.06
C LEU A 109 0.67 8.92 -2.05
N LEU A 110 0.18 8.46 -3.20
CA LEU A 110 -1.06 7.69 -3.28
C LEU A 110 -0.76 6.25 -2.86
N SER A 111 -1.68 5.67 -2.09
CA SER A 111 -1.57 4.32 -1.52
C SER A 111 -2.88 3.56 -1.72
N GLY A 112 -3.00 2.38 -1.11
CA GLY A 112 -4.23 1.59 -1.14
C GLY A 112 -4.58 1.09 -2.54
N SER A 113 -5.86 0.86 -2.81
CA SER A 113 -6.31 0.27 -4.07
C SER A 113 -6.01 1.19 -5.27
N MET A 114 -6.17 2.50 -5.07
CA MET A 114 -5.99 3.52 -6.11
C MET A 114 -4.58 3.48 -6.71
N SER A 115 -3.57 3.23 -5.86
CA SER A 115 -2.16 3.11 -6.26
C SER A 115 -1.88 1.86 -7.11
N LYS A 116 -2.76 0.85 -7.02
CA LYS A 116 -2.73 -0.40 -7.80
C LYS A 116 -3.64 -0.34 -9.03
N GLY A 117 -4.00 0.86 -9.47
CA GLY A 117 -4.82 1.07 -10.67
C GLY A 117 -6.29 0.64 -10.53
N ARG A 118 -6.80 0.43 -9.31
CA ARG A 118 -8.19 0.01 -9.09
C ARG A 118 -8.90 0.81 -8.01
N LEU A 119 -10.18 1.11 -8.20
CA LEU A 119 -10.97 1.80 -7.19
C LEU A 119 -12.37 1.22 -7.18
N ALA A 120 -12.82 0.67 -6.05
CA ALA A 120 -14.19 0.17 -5.86
C ALA A 120 -15.23 1.31 -5.92
N SER A 121 -16.52 0.99 -6.04
CA SER A 121 -17.59 1.98 -6.20
C SER A 121 -17.74 2.88 -4.96
N ASP A 122 -17.53 2.28 -3.79
CA ASP A 122 -17.47 2.88 -2.46
C ASP A 122 -16.03 3.14 -1.98
N GLY A 123 -15.03 2.90 -2.84
CA GLY A 123 -13.62 3.03 -2.51
C GLY A 123 -13.21 4.46 -2.16
N ASP A 124 -12.38 4.58 -1.13
CA ASP A 124 -11.71 5.82 -0.74
C ASP A 124 -10.39 6.01 -1.50
N ILE A 125 -9.88 7.24 -1.54
CA ILE A 125 -8.52 7.54 -2.02
C ILE A 125 -7.61 7.73 -0.81
N ASP A 126 -6.65 6.82 -0.68
CA ASP A 126 -5.70 6.77 0.43
C ASP A 126 -4.40 7.52 0.12
N TYR A 127 -3.98 8.36 1.05
CA TYR A 127 -2.77 9.15 0.99
C TYR A 127 -1.81 8.75 2.12
N PHE A 128 -0.57 8.49 1.73
CA PHE A 128 0.58 8.38 2.61
C PHE A 128 1.27 9.75 2.68
N VAL A 129 1.54 10.23 3.89
CA VAL A 129 2.04 11.59 4.12
C VAL A 129 3.38 11.56 4.86
N ILE A 130 4.38 12.22 4.29
CA ILE A 130 5.68 12.45 4.92
C ILE A 130 5.68 13.87 5.49
N THR A 131 6.14 14.02 6.72
CA THR A 131 6.10 15.28 7.47
C THR A 131 7.47 15.70 7.99
N ARG A 132 7.61 16.98 8.35
CA ARG A 132 8.79 17.46 9.07
C ARG A 132 8.89 16.77 10.43
N PRO A 133 10.11 16.42 10.89
CA PRO A 133 10.33 15.81 12.21
C PRO A 133 9.69 16.60 13.35
N GLY A 134 9.02 15.86 14.25
CA GLY A 134 8.38 16.41 15.45
C GLY A 134 7.16 17.31 15.21
N ARG A 135 6.58 17.30 14.00
CA ARG A 135 5.40 18.11 13.63
C ARG A 135 4.26 17.30 12.99
N LEU A 136 4.40 15.97 13.00
CA LEU A 136 3.48 15.04 12.37
C LEU A 136 2.04 15.18 12.89
N TRP A 137 1.86 15.32 14.20
CA TRP A 137 0.53 15.33 14.82
C TRP A 137 -0.19 16.66 14.63
N ILE A 138 0.55 17.75 14.49
CA ILE A 138 -0.01 19.02 14.01
C ILE A 138 -0.51 18.85 12.59
N ALA A 139 0.35 18.39 11.65
CA ALA A 139 -0.02 18.20 10.26
C ALA A 139 -1.26 17.29 10.12
N ARG A 140 -1.25 16.14 10.82
CA ARG A 140 -2.36 15.20 10.88
C ARG A 140 -3.64 15.87 11.38
N THR A 141 -3.55 16.64 12.46
CA THR A 141 -4.73 17.29 13.06
C THR A 141 -5.31 18.33 12.10
N LEU A 142 -4.47 19.15 11.46
CA LEU A 142 -4.92 20.13 10.46
C LEU A 142 -5.63 19.46 9.29
N LEU A 143 -5.09 18.36 8.75
CA LEU A 143 -5.72 17.59 7.67
C LEU A 143 -7.06 16.97 8.11
N VAL A 144 -7.13 16.41 9.31
CA VAL A 144 -8.37 15.84 9.87
C VAL A 144 -9.43 16.92 10.11
N LEU A 145 -9.03 18.10 10.60
CA LEU A 145 -9.92 19.26 10.78
C LEU A 145 -10.42 19.77 9.43
N PHE A 146 -9.52 19.92 8.45
CA PHE A 146 -9.87 20.31 7.10
C PHE A 146 -10.93 19.38 6.50
N LYS A 147 -10.71 18.06 6.59
CA LYS A 147 -11.69 17.06 6.15
C LYS A 147 -13.05 17.23 6.83
N LYS A 148 -13.07 17.47 8.14
CA LYS A 148 -14.32 17.64 8.88
C LYS A 148 -15.08 18.90 8.50
N VAL A 149 -14.38 20.02 8.36
CA VAL A 149 -14.98 21.35 8.14
C VAL A 149 -15.33 21.55 6.68
N PHE A 150 -14.40 21.29 5.76
CA PHE A 150 -14.56 21.63 4.34
C PHE A 150 -15.04 20.46 3.48
N LEU A 151 -14.79 19.22 3.90
CA LEU A 151 -15.25 18.02 3.18
C LEU A 151 -16.41 17.32 3.87
N LEU A 152 -17.04 17.96 4.87
CA LEU A 152 -18.16 17.41 5.65
C LEU A 152 -17.86 15.99 6.18
N ASN A 153 -16.60 15.76 6.55
CA ASN A 153 -16.06 14.48 7.02
C ASN A 153 -16.12 13.32 5.99
N SER A 154 -16.30 13.62 4.70
CA SER A 154 -16.24 12.65 3.60
C SER A 154 -14.83 12.08 3.44
N ARG A 155 -14.73 10.76 3.27
CA ARG A 155 -13.45 10.05 3.05
C ARG A 155 -13.18 9.70 1.59
N ARG A 156 -14.22 9.75 0.75
CA ARG A 156 -14.25 9.29 -0.64
C ARG A 156 -13.06 9.76 -1.49
N TYR A 157 -12.52 10.95 -1.19
CA TYR A 157 -11.40 11.53 -1.92
C TYR A 157 -10.28 12.07 -1.01
N PHE A 158 -10.34 11.79 0.30
CA PHE A 158 -9.43 12.39 1.29
C PHE A 158 -9.28 11.48 2.51
N CYS A 159 -8.57 10.38 2.33
CA CYS A 159 -8.24 9.46 3.42
C CYS A 159 -6.74 9.52 3.72
N VAL A 160 -6.36 10.06 4.88
CA VAL A 160 -4.97 10.12 5.32
C VAL A 160 -4.75 9.08 6.43
N ASN A 161 -4.20 7.94 6.05
CA ASN A 161 -4.17 6.75 6.92
C ASN A 161 -2.79 6.39 7.45
N TYR A 162 -1.73 6.92 6.81
CA TYR A 162 -0.36 6.67 7.23
C TYR A 162 0.45 7.97 7.17
N PHE A 163 1.10 8.29 8.28
CA PHE A 163 2.04 9.40 8.40
C PHE A 163 3.38 8.89 8.93
N VAL A 164 4.47 9.40 8.36
CA VAL A 164 5.85 9.29 8.89
C VAL A 164 6.51 10.67 8.88
N ASP A 165 7.62 10.83 9.58
CA ASP A 165 8.47 12.01 9.44
C ASP A 165 9.78 11.71 8.71
N GLU A 166 10.46 12.77 8.25
CA GLU A 166 11.68 12.68 7.44
C GLU A 166 12.86 12.00 8.15
N ASP A 167 12.87 11.92 9.48
CA ASP A 167 13.93 11.25 10.25
C ASP A 167 13.62 9.75 10.46
N HIS A 168 12.38 9.30 10.20
CA HIS A 168 11.91 7.94 10.45
C HIS A 168 11.15 7.36 9.23
N LEU A 169 11.80 7.40 8.06
CA LEU A 169 11.18 6.98 6.79
C LEU A 169 11.07 5.46 6.62
N THR A 170 11.89 4.68 7.30
CA THR A 170 11.91 3.21 7.17
C THR A 170 10.65 2.58 7.75
N ILE A 171 9.97 1.75 6.94
CA ILE A 171 8.83 0.96 7.39
C ILE A 171 9.32 -0.31 8.10
N GLU A 172 8.93 -0.44 9.38
CA GLU A 172 9.35 -1.54 10.27
C GLU A 172 8.84 -2.92 9.80
N ASP A 173 7.64 -2.97 9.21
CA ASP A 173 6.95 -4.24 8.91
C ASP A 173 7.48 -4.84 7.59
N ARG A 174 8.53 -5.67 7.61
CA ARG A 174 9.12 -6.27 6.38
C ARG A 174 8.50 -7.62 6.03
N ASN A 175 7.59 -7.64 5.07
CA ASN A 175 6.98 -8.86 4.52
C ASN A 175 6.39 -8.58 3.12
N ARG A 176 5.91 -9.63 2.44
CA ARG A 176 5.32 -9.53 1.10
C ARG A 176 4.21 -8.47 1.03
N PHE A 177 3.30 -8.43 2.00
CA PHE A 177 2.20 -7.46 1.99
C PHE A 177 2.70 -6.01 2.03
N THR A 178 3.57 -5.68 2.99
CA THR A 178 4.11 -4.32 3.08
C THR A 178 4.98 -3.97 1.88
N ALA A 179 5.77 -4.92 1.36
CA ALA A 179 6.56 -4.71 0.15
C ALA A 179 5.65 -4.38 -1.03
N THR A 180 4.54 -5.11 -1.22
CA THR A 180 3.57 -4.82 -2.29
C THR A 180 2.94 -3.43 -2.11
N GLU A 181 2.57 -3.05 -0.88
CA GLU A 181 2.08 -1.69 -0.62
C GLU A 181 3.13 -0.64 -0.99
N LEU A 182 4.41 -0.86 -0.67
CA LEU A 182 5.49 0.08 -0.94
C LEU A 182 5.79 0.25 -2.43
N VAL A 183 5.99 -0.85 -3.17
CA VAL A 183 6.33 -0.79 -4.61
C VAL A 183 5.16 -0.32 -5.49
N THR A 184 3.95 -0.25 -4.93
CA THR A 184 2.77 0.30 -5.60
C THR A 184 2.50 1.76 -5.28
N LEU A 185 3.20 2.36 -4.30
CA LEU A 185 3.03 3.78 -3.97
C LEU A 185 3.31 4.67 -5.18
N ILE A 186 2.43 5.65 -5.40
CA ILE A 186 2.61 6.63 -6.48
C ILE A 186 2.97 7.97 -5.83
N PRO A 187 4.23 8.43 -5.93
CA PRO A 187 4.61 9.72 -5.36
C PRO A 187 3.98 10.86 -6.18
N THR A 188 3.40 11.84 -5.49
CA THR A 188 2.57 12.89 -6.14
C THR A 188 2.90 14.30 -5.68
N ASN A 189 3.63 14.46 -4.57
CA ASN A 189 4.13 15.74 -4.11
C ASN A 189 5.41 15.56 -3.28
N GLY A 190 6.35 16.52 -3.34
CA GLY A 190 7.57 16.52 -2.52
C GLY A 190 8.65 15.58 -3.03
N LYS A 191 9.38 16.00 -4.08
CA LYS A 191 10.37 15.17 -4.78
C LYS A 191 11.45 14.64 -3.83
N ALA A 192 12.09 15.52 -3.07
CA ALA A 192 13.18 15.14 -2.15
C ALA A 192 12.72 14.15 -1.06
N ALA A 193 11.58 14.42 -0.41
CA ALA A 193 11.03 13.55 0.62
C ALA A 193 10.62 12.17 0.06
N CYS A 194 10.01 12.12 -1.13
CA CYS A 194 9.67 10.85 -1.77
C CYS A 194 10.93 10.05 -2.17
N ALA A 195 11.96 10.72 -2.71
CA ALA A 195 13.22 10.07 -3.06
C ALA A 195 13.89 9.44 -1.83
N ALA A 196 14.00 10.22 -0.74
CA ALA A 196 14.53 9.72 0.53
C ALA A 196 13.70 8.55 1.08
N PHE A 197 12.38 8.61 0.95
CA PHE A 197 11.50 7.53 1.42
C PHE A 197 11.70 6.23 0.66
N PHE A 198 11.79 6.26 -0.68
CA PHE A 198 12.06 5.06 -1.46
C PHE A 198 13.46 4.51 -1.20
N ALA A 199 14.47 5.39 -1.02
CA ALA A 199 15.82 4.96 -0.66
C ALA A 199 15.88 4.27 0.71
N ALA A 200 15.15 4.76 1.72
CA ALA A 200 15.08 4.12 3.05
C ALA A 200 14.28 2.80 3.07
N ASN A 201 13.64 2.42 1.97
CA ASN A 201 12.79 1.24 1.84
C ASN A 201 13.12 0.42 0.56
N ASP A 202 14.38 0.47 0.14
CA ASP A 202 14.95 -0.32 -0.96
C ASP A 202 14.70 -1.83 -0.83
N TRP A 203 14.69 -2.35 0.40
CA TRP A 203 14.36 -3.74 0.72
C TRP A 203 13.04 -4.25 0.09
N ALA A 204 12.08 -3.35 -0.17
CA ALA A 204 10.82 -3.72 -0.81
C ALA A 204 10.99 -4.01 -2.31
N PHE A 205 11.95 -3.35 -2.96
CA PHE A 205 12.32 -3.55 -4.36
C PHE A 205 13.28 -4.73 -4.51
N ASP A 206 14.12 -5.02 -3.51
CA ASP A 206 14.90 -6.27 -3.48
C ASP A 206 13.99 -7.52 -3.47
N ARG A 207 12.82 -7.41 -2.83
CA ARG A 207 11.79 -8.46 -2.83
C ARG A 207 11.12 -8.64 -4.20
N PHE A 208 11.09 -7.61 -5.04
CA PHE A 208 10.41 -7.59 -6.34
C PHE A 208 11.33 -6.97 -7.40
N PRO A 209 12.32 -7.73 -7.92
CA PRO A 209 13.42 -7.17 -8.69
C PRO A 209 13.01 -6.48 -10.01
N GLN A 210 11.81 -6.75 -10.52
CA GLN A 210 11.23 -6.15 -11.71
C GLN A 210 10.36 -4.93 -11.40
N ALA A 211 10.03 -4.70 -10.13
CA ALA A 211 9.34 -3.49 -9.73
C ALA A 211 10.33 -2.32 -9.83
N GLY A 212 10.18 -1.47 -10.85
CA GLY A 212 10.94 -0.23 -10.92
C GLY A 212 10.54 0.75 -9.82
N ILE A 213 11.51 1.55 -9.36
CA ILE A 213 11.22 2.72 -8.52
C ILE A 213 10.33 3.67 -9.34
N PRO A 214 9.18 4.13 -8.79
CA PRO A 214 8.26 4.96 -9.52
C PRO A 214 8.85 6.34 -9.82
N ASP A 215 8.42 6.94 -10.93
CA ASP A 215 8.79 8.30 -11.29
C ASP A 215 8.46 9.29 -10.18
N LEU A 216 9.44 10.09 -9.79
CA LEU A 216 9.26 11.12 -8.77
C LEU A 216 8.42 12.29 -9.30
N PRO A 217 7.63 12.94 -8.43
CA PRO A 217 6.73 14.00 -8.85
C PRO A 217 7.51 15.19 -9.41
N ILE A 218 7.03 15.67 -10.56
CA ILE A 218 7.49 16.92 -11.17
C ILE A 218 6.65 18.05 -10.57
N GLY A 219 7.28 18.98 -9.87
CA GLY A 219 6.59 20.12 -9.27
C GLY A 219 7.53 21.02 -8.47
N PRO A 220 7.08 22.23 -8.12
CA PRO A 220 7.93 23.17 -7.39
C PRO A 220 8.18 22.67 -5.96
N ASP A 221 9.45 22.60 -5.57
CA ASP A 221 9.87 22.32 -4.19
C ASP A 221 9.53 23.47 -3.22
N LYS A 222 9.15 24.65 -3.76
CA LYS A 222 8.92 25.86 -2.96
C LYS A 222 7.54 25.83 -2.30
N ALA A 223 7.54 25.68 -0.97
CA ALA A 223 6.36 25.81 -0.13
C ALA A 223 5.65 27.17 -0.32
N PRO A 224 4.29 27.22 -0.35
CA PRO A 224 3.51 28.46 -0.33
C PRO A 224 3.86 29.33 0.88
N TRP A 225 3.68 30.65 0.77
CA TRP A 225 4.04 31.58 1.85
C TRP A 225 3.26 31.31 3.15
N MET A 226 1.96 31.03 3.07
CA MET A 226 1.13 30.71 4.25
C MET A 226 1.64 29.48 5.00
N LYS A 227 2.10 28.46 4.26
CA LYS A 227 2.72 27.26 4.82
C LYS A 227 3.95 27.65 5.65
N ARG A 228 4.81 28.52 5.11
CA ARG A 228 6.03 28.97 5.81
C ARG A 228 5.72 29.75 7.09
N SER A 229 4.75 30.67 7.07
CA SER A 229 4.43 31.48 8.25
C SER A 229 3.96 30.64 9.43
N VAL A 230 3.07 29.66 9.18
CA VAL A 230 2.61 28.74 10.22
C VAL A 230 3.76 27.86 10.72
N GLU A 231 4.62 27.38 9.81
CA GLU A 231 5.77 26.58 10.18
C GLU A 231 6.78 27.35 11.05
N VAL A 232 7.02 28.64 10.77
CA VAL A 232 7.89 29.50 11.57
C VAL A 232 7.31 29.71 12.96
N LEU A 233 6.02 30.09 13.05
CA LEU A 233 5.34 30.30 14.34
C LEU A 233 5.39 29.06 15.24
N LEU A 234 5.23 27.87 14.63
CA LEU A 234 5.20 26.60 15.33
C LEU A 234 6.53 25.83 15.22
N SER A 235 7.64 26.52 14.94
CA SER A 235 8.96 25.88 14.82
C SER A 235 9.62 25.58 16.17
N GLY A 236 9.29 26.33 17.22
CA GLY A 236 9.91 26.22 18.55
C GLY A 236 9.20 25.31 19.55
N ALA A 237 9.50 25.50 20.84
CA ALA A 237 8.92 24.75 21.96
C ALA A 237 7.37 24.76 22.00
N PRO A 238 6.68 25.88 21.70
CA PRO A 238 5.21 25.87 21.62
C PRO A 238 4.67 24.89 20.56
N GLY A 239 5.35 24.78 19.42
CA GLY A 239 4.99 23.81 18.39
C GLY A 239 5.21 22.37 18.85
N THR A 240 6.31 22.09 19.56
CA THR A 240 6.56 20.76 20.13
C THR A 240 5.52 20.37 21.19
N TRP A 241 5.10 21.32 22.01
CA TRP A 241 4.03 21.12 22.97
C TRP A 241 2.69 20.84 22.26
N LEU A 242 2.34 21.65 21.25
CA LEU A 242 1.10 21.50 20.49
C LEU A 242 1.04 20.16 19.75
N ASP A 243 2.14 19.73 19.15
CA ASP A 243 2.26 18.41 18.50
C ASP A 243 1.95 17.27 19.47
N THR A 244 2.56 17.32 20.66
CA THR A 244 2.34 16.34 21.73
C THR A 244 0.90 16.36 22.23
N PHE A 245 0.30 17.55 22.35
CA PHE A 245 -1.09 17.72 22.74
C PHE A 245 -2.05 17.12 21.70
N CYS A 246 -1.84 17.42 20.41
CA CYS A 246 -2.59 16.85 19.28
C CYS A 246 -2.54 15.31 19.27
N MET A 247 -1.37 14.73 19.53
CA MET A 247 -1.19 13.29 19.69
C MET A 247 -2.05 12.74 20.83
N ARG A 248 -1.95 13.32 22.03
CA ARG A 248 -2.68 12.87 23.23
C ARG A 248 -4.19 12.90 23.03
N ILE A 249 -4.73 13.97 22.44
CA ILE A 249 -6.16 14.06 22.12
C ILE A 249 -6.58 12.95 21.16
N THR A 250 -5.81 12.75 20.09
CA THR A 250 -6.12 11.74 19.07
C THR A 250 -6.13 10.34 19.69
N LEU A 251 -5.11 10.02 20.49
CA LEU A 251 -5.01 8.75 21.20
C LEU A 251 -6.16 8.54 22.19
N LYS A 252 -6.50 9.55 23.00
CA LYS A 252 -7.64 9.49 23.92
C LYS A 252 -8.94 9.19 23.18
N ARG A 253 -9.15 9.82 22.02
CA ARG A 253 -10.33 9.57 21.18
C ARG A 253 -10.33 8.16 20.59
N TRP A 254 -9.19 7.66 20.11
CA TRP A 254 -9.08 6.31 19.56
C TRP A 254 -9.29 5.23 20.63
N ARG A 255 -8.67 5.37 21.80
CA ARG A 255 -8.89 4.45 22.93
C ARG A 255 -10.36 4.41 23.35
N ARG A 256 -11.05 5.55 23.38
CA ARG A 256 -12.50 5.57 23.65
C ARG A 256 -13.30 4.87 22.56
N LYS A 257 -12.95 5.08 21.28
CA LYS A 257 -13.70 4.52 20.14
C LYS A 257 -13.46 3.01 19.95
N PHE A 258 -12.24 2.55 20.21
CA PHE A 258 -11.80 1.17 19.99
C PHE A 258 -11.44 0.46 21.30
N GLY A 259 -12.04 0.86 22.43
CA GLY A 259 -11.68 0.36 23.75
C GLY A 259 -11.97 -1.13 23.99
N ARG A 260 -12.65 -1.80 23.05
CA ARG A 260 -12.86 -3.26 23.06
C ARG A 260 -11.74 -4.04 22.36
N MET A 261 -10.79 -3.36 21.72
CA MET A 261 -9.68 -3.99 21.01
C MET A 261 -8.58 -4.38 22.01
N PRO A 262 -7.99 -5.57 21.91
CA PRO A 262 -6.83 -5.95 22.73
C PRO A 262 -5.67 -4.95 22.57
N GLU A 263 -4.84 -4.78 23.61
CA GLU A 263 -3.80 -3.75 23.60
C GLU A 263 -2.72 -3.98 22.54
N GLY A 264 -2.24 -5.22 22.37
CA GLY A 264 -1.28 -5.57 21.32
C GLY A 264 -1.83 -5.28 19.93
N ASP A 265 -3.12 -5.56 19.76
CA ASP A 265 -3.84 -5.30 18.51
C ASP A 265 -3.95 -3.79 18.22
N PHE A 266 -4.34 -3.02 19.23
CA PHE A 266 -4.40 -1.56 19.16
C PHE A 266 -3.04 -0.95 18.83
N ALA A 267 -1.94 -1.45 19.41
CA ALA A 267 -0.60 -0.95 19.18
C ALA A 267 -0.14 -1.12 17.72
N VAL A 268 -0.51 -2.23 17.08
CA VAL A 268 -0.21 -2.49 15.66
C VAL A 268 -1.14 -1.67 14.75
N ALA A 269 -2.44 -1.67 15.03
CA ALA A 269 -3.46 -1.02 14.23
C ALA A 269 -3.36 0.50 14.23
N PHE A 270 -3.02 1.08 15.39
CA PHE A 270 -2.94 2.51 15.63
C PHE A 270 -1.52 2.94 16.00
N ARG A 271 -0.48 2.35 15.39
CA ARG A 271 0.92 2.71 15.69
C ARG A 271 1.08 4.22 15.74
N SER A 272 1.25 4.74 16.96
CA SER A 272 1.16 6.15 17.31
C SER A 272 2.37 6.52 18.14
N ARG A 273 3.45 6.87 17.46
CA ARG A 273 4.65 7.45 18.09
C ARG A 273 4.71 8.92 17.65
N ARG A 274 5.66 9.69 18.19
CA ARG A 274 5.81 11.09 17.77
C ARG A 274 6.11 11.25 16.27
N TYR A 275 6.74 10.24 15.67
CA TYR A 275 7.19 10.22 14.27
C TYR A 275 6.38 9.31 13.35
N VAL A 276 5.37 8.60 13.85
CA VAL A 276 4.51 7.73 13.03
C VAL A 276 3.06 7.75 13.51
N SER A 277 2.12 7.82 12.56
CA SER A 277 0.70 7.68 12.83
C SER A 277 0.01 6.81 11.78
N LYS A 278 -0.18 5.54 12.11
CA LYS A 278 -0.90 4.53 11.32
C LYS A 278 -2.35 4.44 11.84
N HIS A 279 -3.32 4.31 10.94
CA HIS A 279 -4.72 4.09 11.31
C HIS A 279 -5.31 2.95 10.45
N HIS A 280 -5.13 1.71 10.89
CA HIS A 280 -5.62 0.50 10.25
C HIS A 280 -6.24 -0.46 11.28
N PRO A 281 -7.51 -0.25 11.69
CA PRO A 281 -8.15 -0.94 12.82
C PRO A 281 -8.33 -2.46 12.70
N ASN A 282 -8.04 -3.07 11.55
CA ASN A 282 -8.59 -4.39 11.20
C ASN A 282 -7.56 -5.53 11.13
N HIS A 283 -6.39 -5.45 11.78
CA HIS A 283 -5.36 -6.54 11.77
C HIS A 283 -5.10 -7.12 10.37
N PHE A 284 -5.11 -6.25 9.36
CA PHE A 284 -5.28 -6.69 7.98
C PHE A 284 -4.08 -7.50 7.48
N GLN A 285 -2.87 -7.02 7.77
CA GLN A 285 -1.62 -7.66 7.35
C GLN A 285 -1.47 -9.09 7.89
N GLY A 286 -1.69 -9.31 9.19
CA GLY A 286 -1.58 -10.66 9.78
C GLY A 286 -2.57 -11.65 9.18
N ARG A 287 -3.81 -11.21 8.95
CA ARG A 287 -4.84 -12.02 8.27
C ARG A 287 -4.47 -12.33 6.82
N VAL A 288 -3.93 -11.36 6.09
CA VAL A 288 -3.47 -11.55 4.70
C VAL A 288 -2.34 -12.58 4.65
N MET A 289 -1.31 -12.45 5.50
CA MET A 289 -0.18 -13.38 5.48
C MET A 289 -0.57 -14.81 5.86
N LYS A 290 -1.46 -14.97 6.85
CA LYS A 290 -2.01 -16.28 7.21
C LYS A 290 -2.81 -16.89 6.06
N ALA A 291 -3.74 -16.12 5.48
CA ALA A 291 -4.56 -16.59 4.36
C ALA A 291 -3.72 -16.89 3.11
N TYR A 292 -2.62 -16.16 2.90
CA TYR A 292 -1.66 -16.43 1.82
C TYR A 292 -1.01 -17.79 1.99
N GLN A 293 -0.47 -18.08 3.17
CA GLN A 293 0.18 -19.36 3.47
C GLN A 293 -0.81 -20.53 3.31
N GLU A 294 -2.02 -20.40 3.86
CA GLU A 294 -3.08 -21.40 3.71
C GLU A 294 -3.52 -21.62 2.25
N ARG A 295 -3.43 -20.60 1.38
CA ARG A 295 -3.72 -20.76 -0.06
C ARG A 295 -2.56 -21.43 -0.80
N LEU A 296 -1.31 -21.09 -0.46
CA LEU A 296 -0.13 -21.75 -1.04
C LEU A 296 -0.15 -23.25 -0.73
N GLU A 297 -0.33 -23.64 0.53
CA GLU A 297 -0.35 -25.05 0.96
C GLU A 297 -1.47 -25.85 0.28
N ARG A 298 -2.67 -25.27 0.20
CA ARG A 298 -3.79 -25.90 -0.51
C ARG A 298 -3.54 -26.04 -2.01
N PHE A 299 -2.95 -25.03 -2.64
CA PHE A 299 -2.63 -25.09 -4.07
C PHE A 299 -1.52 -26.12 -4.35
N ALA A 300 -0.46 -26.11 -3.55
CA ALA A 300 0.64 -27.08 -3.58
C ALA A 300 0.13 -28.52 -3.46
N THR A 301 -0.71 -28.78 -2.44
CA THR A 301 -1.31 -30.11 -2.20
C THR A 301 -2.21 -30.54 -3.35
N ARG A 302 -3.03 -29.63 -3.89
CA ARG A 302 -3.97 -29.94 -4.98
C ARG A 302 -3.26 -30.35 -6.27
N HIS A 303 -2.15 -29.71 -6.58
CA HIS A 303 -1.44 -29.88 -7.84
C HIS A 303 -0.18 -30.74 -7.74
N GLY A 304 0.18 -31.22 -6.54
CA GLY A 304 1.38 -32.02 -6.32
C GLY A 304 2.66 -31.27 -6.65
N ILE A 305 2.74 -29.99 -6.27
CA ILE A 305 3.89 -29.11 -6.53
C ILE A 305 4.44 -28.51 -5.24
N ASP A 306 5.71 -28.10 -5.26
CA ASP A 306 6.34 -27.38 -4.15
C ASP A 306 6.33 -25.85 -4.37
N LEU A 307 5.68 -25.14 -3.46
CA LEU A 307 5.62 -23.67 -3.41
C LEU A 307 6.33 -23.06 -2.18
N GLU A 308 7.04 -23.83 -1.36
CA GLU A 308 7.63 -23.37 -0.09
C GLU A 308 8.64 -22.25 -0.26
N GLN A 309 8.49 -21.17 0.52
CA GLN A 309 9.40 -20.01 0.49
C GLN A 309 10.82 -20.47 0.82
N ALA A 310 11.76 -20.23 -0.11
CA ALA A 310 13.19 -20.32 0.18
C ALA A 310 13.59 -19.18 1.11
#